data_AF-A0AAX2EBR8-F1
#
_entry.id   AF-A0AAX2EBR8-F1
#
_cell.length_a   1.000
_cell.length_b   1.000
_cell.length_c   1.000
_cell.angle_alpha   90.00
_cell.angle_beta   90.00
_cell.angle_gamma   90.00
#
_symmetry.space_group_name_H-M   'P 1'
#
loop_
_entity.id
_entity.type
_entity.pdbx_description
1 polymer ?
#
loop_
_entity_poly.entity_id
_entity_poly.type
_entity_poly.pdbx_seq_one_letter_code
_entity_poly.pdbx_strand_id
1 'polypeptide(L)'
;MKKLMYLLALTAIVAIFVTGCSNADSQSKSDGGSEKTETTGVKKELINTQMNFTADFSPNYAPIADYQAALADDASTEDVIKTSAEAAKKAADEGAAKLADYKLESNLPDEEKEAFTASLESFKAYFEEVSKAIDASQTEPNFDAAQKQFDTFQSDLEGIYKDADLQVPNMATALS
;
A
#
# COMPACT_ATOMS: atom_id res chain seq x y z
N MET A 1 -39.45 -10.83 -4.30
CA MET A 1 -39.80 -11.84 -3.27
C MET A 1 -38.97 -13.10 -3.49
N LYS A 2 -37.98 -13.36 -2.64
CA LYS A 2 -37.68 -14.67 -2.04
C LYS A 2 -36.52 -14.47 -1.07
N LYS A 3 -36.85 -14.65 0.21
CA LYS A 3 -35.98 -14.55 1.37
C LYS A 3 -35.25 -15.89 1.54
N LEU A 4 -33.98 -15.83 1.89
CA LEU A 4 -33.16 -16.85 2.53
C LEU A 4 -32.16 -16.00 3.34
N MET A 5 -32.29 -15.69 4.63
CA MET A 5 -32.66 -16.46 5.81
C MET A 5 -31.90 -17.78 5.93
N TYR A 6 -30.66 -17.69 6.39
CA TYR A 6 -30.10 -18.64 7.34
C TYR A 6 -29.55 -17.90 8.55
N LEU A 7 -29.94 -18.42 9.71
CA LEU A 7 -29.73 -18.00 11.08
C LEU A 7 -28.74 -18.98 11.72
N LEU A 8 -28.14 -18.59 12.86
CA LEU A 8 -27.33 -19.37 13.83
C LEU A 8 -25.89 -19.69 13.44
N ALA A 9 -24.86 -19.59 14.29
CA ALA A 9 -24.73 -19.40 15.75
C ALA A 9 -23.29 -18.84 16.02
N LEU A 10 -23.08 -17.81 16.84
CA LEU A 10 -22.89 -17.84 18.31
C LEU A 10 -21.64 -18.62 18.78
N THR A 11 -20.50 -17.91 18.95
CA THR A 11 -19.47 -18.17 19.98
C THR A 11 -18.74 -16.84 20.24
N ALA A 12 -19.09 -16.12 21.30
CA ALA A 12 -18.51 -16.19 22.65
C ALA A 12 -17.24 -15.34 22.80
N ILE A 13 -17.43 -14.24 23.52
CA ILE A 13 -16.48 -13.22 23.99
C ILE A 13 -15.41 -13.84 24.89
N VAL A 14 -14.15 -13.42 24.72
CA VAL A 14 -13.19 -13.35 25.84
C VAL A 14 -12.55 -11.97 25.83
N ALA A 15 -13.00 -11.12 26.76
CA ALA A 15 -12.29 -9.94 27.20
C ALA A 15 -11.26 -10.38 28.25
N ILE A 16 -10.01 -9.94 28.13
CA ILE A 16 -9.10 -9.86 29.26
C ILE A 16 -8.71 -8.40 29.40
N PHE A 17 -9.30 -7.77 30.41
CA PHE A 17 -8.75 -6.59 31.05
C PHE A 17 -7.63 -7.05 31.98
N VAL A 18 -6.42 -6.51 31.82
CA VAL A 18 -5.49 -6.39 32.94
C VAL A 18 -5.29 -4.91 33.20
N THR A 19 -6.03 -4.45 34.21
CA THR A 19 -5.70 -3.27 35.00
C THR A 19 -4.37 -3.49 35.71
N GLY A 20 -3.44 -2.55 35.60
CA GLY A 20 -2.16 -2.59 36.30
C GLY A 20 -1.56 -1.21 36.49
N CYS A 21 -2.32 -0.28 37.06
CA CYS A 21 -1.76 0.95 37.62
C CYS A 21 -1.39 0.65 39.08
N SER A 22 -0.09 0.69 39.40
CA SER A 22 0.40 0.77 40.77
C SER A 22 1.68 1.59 40.76
N ASN A 23 1.61 2.80 41.31
CA ASN A 23 2.76 3.59 41.72
C ASN A 23 3.31 3.03 43.04
N ALA A 24 4.59 2.67 43.08
CA ALA A 24 5.46 2.86 44.25
C ALA A 24 6.93 2.64 43.87
N ASP A 25 7.73 3.68 44.11
CA ASP A 25 9.18 3.78 44.02
C ASP A 25 9.93 2.60 44.67
N SER A 26 10.93 2.04 43.97
CA SER A 26 12.13 1.43 44.57
C SER A 26 13.23 1.26 43.53
N GLN A 27 14.25 2.10 43.68
CA GLN A 27 15.52 2.15 42.99
C GLN A 27 16.26 0.80 42.96
N SER A 28 16.57 0.28 41.77
CA SER A 28 17.68 -0.66 41.58
C SER A 28 18.35 -0.43 40.22
N LYS A 29 19.68 -0.41 40.25
CA LYS A 29 20.57 -0.13 39.13
C LYS A 29 20.63 -1.31 38.15
N SER A 30 20.84 -0.91 36.89
CA SER A 30 21.60 -1.59 35.83
C SER A 30 20.79 -2.30 34.75
N ASP A 31 21.12 -1.85 33.54
CA ASP A 31 21.15 -2.55 32.25
C ASP A 31 19.92 -2.45 31.33
N GLY A 32 20.17 -2.16 30.05
CA GLY A 32 19.15 -2.17 28.98
C GLY A 32 18.91 -0.87 28.21
N GLY A 33 19.91 0.01 28.07
CA GLY A 33 19.83 1.15 27.15
C GLY A 33 20.29 0.76 25.74
N SER A 34 19.43 0.15 24.93
CA SER A 34 19.73 -0.02 23.49
C SER A 34 18.52 -0.18 22.57
N GLU A 35 17.41 -0.80 23.01
CA GLU A 35 16.29 -1.10 22.09
C GLU A 35 15.46 0.13 21.68
N LYS A 36 15.23 1.08 22.58
CA LYS A 36 14.24 2.16 22.36
C LYS A 36 14.69 3.23 21.34
N THR A 37 15.99 3.38 21.14
CA THR A 37 16.57 4.36 20.22
C THR A 37 16.53 3.84 18.78
N GLU A 38 16.81 2.55 18.58
CA GLU A 38 16.80 1.92 17.26
C GLU A 38 15.37 1.85 16.69
N THR A 39 14.39 1.43 17.48
CA THR A 39 12.98 1.36 17.05
C THR A 39 12.41 2.73 16.64
N THR A 40 12.86 3.81 17.29
CA THR A 40 12.44 5.18 16.92
C THR A 40 13.09 5.62 15.60
N GLY A 41 14.32 5.18 15.33
CA GLY A 41 15.02 5.40 14.07
C GLY A 41 14.34 4.73 12.89
N VAL A 42 14.01 3.44 13.02
CA VAL A 42 13.33 2.66 11.98
C VAL A 42 11.96 3.25 11.64
N LYS A 43 11.15 3.58 12.66
CA LYS A 43 9.83 4.21 12.45
C LYS A 43 9.92 5.50 11.62
N LYS A 44 10.86 6.39 11.98
CA LYS A 44 11.07 7.65 11.26
C LYS A 44 11.50 7.39 9.82
N GLU A 45 12.40 6.45 9.62
CA GLU A 45 12.93 6.16 8.28
C GLU A 45 11.91 5.47 7.39
N LEU A 46 11.03 4.62 7.92
CA LEU A 46 9.89 4.08 7.18
C LEU A 46 8.97 5.18 6.68
N ILE A 47 8.63 6.15 7.53
CA ILE A 47 7.79 7.29 7.14
C ILE A 47 8.48 8.13 6.06
N ASN A 48 9.78 8.43 6.22
CA ASN A 48 10.55 9.16 5.19
C ASN A 48 10.57 8.40 3.86
N THR A 49 10.82 7.09 3.93
CA THR A 49 10.85 6.20 2.75
C THR A 49 9.50 6.22 2.05
N GLN A 50 8.40 6.12 2.79
CA GLN A 50 7.03 6.22 2.26
C GLN A 50 6.80 7.54 1.53
N MET A 51 7.18 8.66 2.16
CA MET A 51 6.98 9.99 1.59
C MET A 51 7.76 10.17 0.29
N ASN A 52 9.02 9.75 0.27
CA ASN A 52 9.87 9.82 -0.92
C ASN A 52 9.34 8.92 -2.03
N PHE A 53 9.00 7.67 -1.70
CA PHE A 53 8.42 6.72 -2.64
C PHE A 53 7.10 7.23 -3.23
N THR A 54 6.24 7.80 -2.40
CA THR A 54 4.97 8.40 -2.84
C THR A 54 5.23 9.56 -3.78
N ALA A 55 6.12 10.49 -3.41
CA ALA A 55 6.48 11.61 -4.28
C ALA A 55 7.07 11.15 -5.62
N ASP A 56 7.81 10.04 -5.62
CA ASP A 56 8.38 9.44 -6.81
C ASP A 56 7.33 8.83 -7.75
N PHE A 57 6.28 8.21 -7.22
CA PHE A 57 5.37 7.38 -8.01
C PHE A 57 3.94 7.91 -8.14
N SER A 58 3.53 8.91 -7.36
CA SER A 58 2.26 9.61 -7.56
C SER A 58 2.07 10.12 -8.99
N PRO A 59 3.08 10.70 -9.69
CA PRO A 59 2.91 11.11 -11.08
C PRO A 59 2.59 9.97 -12.06
N ASN A 60 2.95 8.73 -11.71
CA ASN A 60 2.67 7.54 -12.50
C ASN A 60 1.37 6.85 -12.09
N TYR A 61 0.98 6.96 -10.82
CA TYR A 61 -0.23 6.33 -10.29
C TYR A 61 -1.48 7.19 -10.45
N ALA A 62 -1.40 8.50 -10.18
CA ALA A 62 -2.56 9.39 -10.19
C ALA A 62 -3.35 9.38 -11.51
N PRO A 63 -2.72 9.39 -12.71
CA PRO A 63 -3.47 9.29 -13.97
C PRO A 63 -4.24 7.97 -14.13
N ILE A 64 -3.75 6.88 -13.51
CA ILE A 64 -4.45 5.58 -13.50
C ILE A 64 -5.67 5.66 -12.58
N ALA A 65 -5.52 6.26 -11.40
CA ALA A 65 -6.62 6.48 -10.47
C ALA A 65 -7.70 7.38 -11.08
N ASP A 66 -7.32 8.45 -11.77
CA ASP A 66 -8.24 9.35 -12.49
C ASP A 66 -9.02 8.61 -13.57
N TYR A 67 -8.37 7.73 -14.34
CA TYR A 67 -9.05 6.89 -15.34
C TYR A 67 -10.02 5.90 -14.71
N GLN A 68 -9.64 5.23 -13.62
CA GLN A 68 -10.54 4.33 -12.89
C GLN A 68 -11.75 5.10 -12.32
N ALA A 69 -11.56 6.33 -11.86
CA ALA A 69 -12.64 7.19 -11.41
C ALA A 69 -13.57 7.58 -12.58
N ALA A 70 -13.02 7.91 -13.75
CA ALA A 70 -13.81 8.20 -14.96
C ALA A 70 -14.63 7.00 -15.44
N LEU A 71 -14.09 5.78 -15.34
CA LEU A 71 -14.83 4.55 -15.66
C LEU A 71 -16.00 4.28 -14.70
N ALA A 72 -15.85 4.67 -13.43
CA ALA A 72 -16.88 4.47 -12.40
C ALA A 72 -17.94 5.60 -12.37
N ASP A 73 -17.68 6.71 -13.07
CA ASP A 73 -18.58 7.86 -13.13
C ASP A 73 -19.51 7.76 -14.35
N ASP A 74 -20.79 7.47 -14.08
CA ASP A 74 -21.84 7.41 -15.10
C ASP A 74 -22.02 8.73 -15.89
N ALA A 75 -21.50 9.85 -15.39
CA ALA A 75 -21.52 11.14 -16.09
C ALA A 75 -20.36 11.34 -17.09
N SER A 76 -19.31 10.52 -17.00
CA SER A 76 -18.16 10.61 -17.89
C SER A 76 -18.51 10.17 -19.31
N THR A 77 -18.09 10.96 -20.30
CA THR A 77 -18.32 10.62 -21.71
C THR A 77 -17.27 9.65 -22.21
N GLU A 78 -17.58 8.92 -23.28
CA GLU A 78 -16.63 7.99 -23.91
C GLU A 78 -15.31 8.69 -24.34
N ASP A 79 -15.39 9.93 -24.84
CA ASP A 79 -14.22 10.72 -25.21
C ASP A 79 -13.33 11.07 -24.00
N VAL A 80 -13.94 11.39 -22.85
CA VAL A 80 -13.22 11.63 -21.59
C VAL A 80 -12.54 10.34 -21.13
N ILE A 81 -13.27 9.22 -21.14
CA ILE A 81 -12.76 7.90 -20.78
C ILE A 81 -11.54 7.54 -21.63
N LYS A 82 -11.64 7.64 -22.97
CA LYS A 82 -10.53 7.35 -23.88
C LYS A 82 -9.32 8.25 -23.67
N THR A 83 -9.54 9.56 -23.48
CA THR A 83 -8.45 10.51 -23.21
C THR A 83 -7.73 10.16 -21.90
N SER A 84 -8.49 9.83 -20.85
CA SER A 84 -7.91 9.39 -19.57
C SER A 84 -7.22 8.03 -19.66
N ALA A 85 -7.72 7.11 -20.49
CA ALA A 85 -7.09 5.81 -20.75
C ALA A 85 -5.71 5.97 -21.40
N GLU A 86 -5.55 6.87 -22.36
CA GLU A 86 -4.25 7.18 -22.98
C GLU A 86 -3.24 7.74 -21.96
N ALA A 87 -3.70 8.66 -21.10
CA ALA A 87 -2.87 9.21 -20.04
C ALA A 87 -2.48 8.15 -19.00
N ALA A 88 -3.43 7.33 -18.56
CA ALA A 88 -3.22 6.23 -17.63
C ALA A 88 -2.24 5.19 -18.19
N LYS A 89 -2.40 4.81 -19.47
CA LYS A 89 -1.50 3.86 -20.12
C LYS A 89 -0.07 4.39 -20.17
N LYS A 90 0.11 5.64 -20.61
CA LYS A 90 1.43 6.28 -20.63
C LYS A 90 2.05 6.32 -19.23
N ALA A 91 1.26 6.70 -18.22
CA ALA A 91 1.71 6.77 -16.84
C ALA A 91 2.11 5.38 -16.30
N ALA A 92 1.36 4.34 -16.66
CA ALA A 92 1.65 2.96 -16.33
C ALA A 92 2.94 2.45 -17.00
N ASP A 93 3.09 2.67 -18.30
CA ASP A 93 4.32 2.30 -19.04
C ASP A 93 5.55 2.99 -18.42
N GLU A 94 5.43 4.29 -18.11
CA GLU A 94 6.50 5.07 -17.45
C GLU A 94 6.76 4.60 -16.02
N GLY A 95 5.73 4.21 -15.26
CA GLY A 95 5.85 3.69 -13.90
C GLY A 95 6.58 2.35 -13.87
N ALA A 96 6.20 1.42 -14.75
CA ALA A 96 6.86 0.13 -14.90
C ALA A 96 8.33 0.29 -15.33
N ALA A 97 8.61 1.21 -16.27
CA ALA A 97 9.97 1.52 -16.70
C ALA A 97 10.80 2.14 -15.56
N LYS A 98 10.23 3.08 -14.80
CA LYS A 98 10.90 3.69 -13.64
C LYS A 98 11.26 2.64 -12.59
N LEU A 99 10.38 1.68 -12.32
CA LEU A 99 10.61 0.60 -11.34
C LEU A 99 11.68 -0.40 -11.77
N ALA A 100 11.90 -0.61 -13.08
CA ALA A 100 12.91 -1.55 -13.57
C ALA A 100 14.33 -1.22 -13.08
N ASP A 101 14.63 0.07 -12.92
CA ASP A 101 15.93 0.58 -12.46
C ASP A 101 15.84 1.33 -11.11
N TYR A 102 14.68 1.29 -10.44
CA TYR A 102 14.47 2.03 -9.21
C TYR A 102 15.35 1.49 -8.09
N LYS A 103 15.99 2.41 -7.36
CA LYS A 103 16.77 2.10 -6.17
C LYS A 103 16.13 2.78 -4.98
N LEU A 104 15.82 1.99 -3.96
CA LEU A 104 15.29 2.51 -2.72
C LEU A 104 16.41 3.24 -1.95
N GLU A 105 16.48 4.55 -2.11
CA GLU A 105 17.37 5.43 -1.37
C GLU A 105 16.80 5.64 0.05
N SER A 106 17.21 4.77 0.96
CA SER A 106 16.73 4.72 2.33
C SER A 106 17.81 4.21 3.29
N ASN A 107 17.80 4.73 4.53
CA ASN A 107 18.62 4.28 5.65
C ASN A 107 17.90 3.24 6.53
N LEU A 108 16.85 2.60 6.00
CA LEU A 108 16.22 1.45 6.66
C LEU A 108 17.28 0.38 6.93
N PRO A 109 17.13 -0.40 8.02
CA PRO A 109 17.95 -1.58 8.20
C PRO A 109 17.76 -2.55 7.02
N ASP A 110 18.76 -3.40 6.80
CA ASP A 110 18.86 -4.21 5.59
C ASP A 110 17.64 -5.12 5.40
N GLU A 111 17.09 -5.68 6.47
CA GLU A 111 15.91 -6.56 6.42
C GLU A 111 14.67 -5.82 5.90
N GLU A 112 14.31 -4.67 6.46
CA GLU A 112 13.17 -3.87 6.02
C GLU A 112 13.40 -3.28 4.62
N LYS A 113 14.64 -2.91 4.30
CA LYS A 113 15.01 -2.39 2.99
C LYS A 113 14.87 -3.45 1.89
N GLU A 114 15.32 -4.67 2.16
CA GLU A 114 15.16 -5.81 1.26
C GLU A 114 13.69 -6.17 1.09
N ALA A 115 12.92 -6.24 2.18
CA ALA A 115 11.48 -6.50 2.13
C ALA A 115 10.72 -5.44 1.31
N PHE A 116 11.02 -4.15 1.52
CA PHE A 116 10.42 -3.07 0.75
C PHE A 116 10.80 -3.19 -0.73
N THR A 117 12.08 -3.43 -1.02
CA THR A 117 12.57 -3.57 -2.40
C THR A 117 11.92 -4.75 -3.11
N ALA A 118 11.72 -5.89 -2.42
CA ALA A 118 11.04 -7.05 -2.99
C ALA A 118 9.57 -6.74 -3.37
N SER A 119 8.86 -5.95 -2.56
CA SER A 119 7.47 -5.55 -2.84
C SER A 119 7.33 -4.74 -4.15
N LEU A 120 8.40 -4.08 -4.60
CA LEU A 120 8.39 -3.25 -5.80
C LEU A 120 8.19 -4.07 -7.08
N GLU A 121 8.52 -5.36 -7.08
CA GLU A 121 8.27 -6.23 -8.24
C GLU A 121 6.77 -6.40 -8.49
N SER A 122 5.98 -6.58 -7.42
CA SER A 122 4.51 -6.58 -7.52
C SER A 122 3.97 -5.22 -7.94
N PHE A 123 4.53 -4.11 -7.46
CA PHE A 123 4.09 -2.79 -7.91
C PHE A 123 4.44 -2.51 -9.39
N LYS A 124 5.57 -3.03 -9.87
CA LYS A 124 5.92 -3.00 -11.30
C LYS A 124 4.93 -3.81 -12.12
N ALA A 125 4.62 -5.03 -11.67
CA ALA A 125 3.64 -5.90 -12.32
C ALA A 125 2.24 -5.28 -12.34
N TYR A 126 1.85 -4.52 -11.31
CA TYR A 126 0.61 -3.72 -11.32
C TYR A 126 0.57 -2.78 -12.52
N PHE A 127 1.60 -1.96 -12.72
CA PHE A 127 1.65 -1.03 -13.86
C PHE A 127 1.61 -1.76 -15.21
N GLU A 128 2.34 -2.86 -15.36
CA GLU A 128 2.33 -3.68 -16.58
C GLU A 128 0.95 -4.24 -16.89
N GLU A 129 0.24 -4.77 -15.89
CA GLU A 129 -1.11 -5.31 -16.07
C GLU A 129 -2.15 -4.19 -16.29
N VAL A 130 -1.98 -3.00 -15.73
CA VAL A 130 -2.81 -1.82 -16.07
C VAL A 130 -2.67 -1.48 -17.55
N SER A 131 -1.45 -1.35 -18.04
CA SER A 131 -1.19 -1.02 -19.45
C SER A 131 -1.81 -2.05 -20.39
N LYS A 132 -1.63 -3.35 -20.08
CA LYS A 132 -2.21 -4.47 -20.82
C LYS A 132 -3.74 -4.47 -20.79
N ALA A 133 -4.36 -4.15 -19.65
CA ALA A 133 -5.81 -4.05 -19.55
C ALA A 133 -6.37 -2.92 -20.42
N ILE A 134 -5.70 -1.77 -20.45
CA ILE A 134 -6.07 -0.64 -21.30
C ILE A 134 -5.93 -0.97 -22.79
N ASP A 135 -4.85 -1.66 -23.18
CA ASP A 135 -4.65 -2.13 -24.56
C ASP A 135 -5.75 -3.11 -25.01
N ALA A 136 -6.28 -3.91 -24.08
CA ALA A 136 -7.38 -4.80 -24.37
C ALA A 136 -8.72 -4.06 -24.55
N SER A 137 -8.97 -3.04 -23.73
CA SER A 137 -10.14 -2.16 -23.85
C SER A 137 -9.95 -0.85 -23.08
N GLN A 138 -10.16 0.28 -23.76
CA GLN A 138 -10.10 1.62 -23.16
C GLN A 138 -11.40 2.03 -22.45
N THR A 139 -12.50 1.31 -22.65
CA THR A 139 -13.82 1.68 -22.07
C THR A 139 -14.35 0.62 -21.13
N GLU A 140 -13.85 -0.60 -21.23
CA GLU A 140 -14.22 -1.74 -20.39
C GLU A 140 -12.96 -2.58 -20.06
N PRO A 141 -11.88 -1.99 -19.53
CA PRO A 141 -10.69 -2.77 -19.13
C PRO A 141 -11.02 -3.73 -17.99
N ASN A 142 -10.36 -4.89 -17.97
CA ASN A 142 -10.37 -5.77 -16.80
C ASN A 142 -9.09 -5.56 -15.97
N PHE A 143 -9.25 -5.01 -14.76
CA PHE A 143 -8.15 -4.72 -13.84
C PHE A 143 -7.90 -5.78 -12.76
N ASP A 144 -8.59 -6.94 -12.79
CA ASP A 144 -8.46 -7.96 -11.75
C ASP A 144 -7.00 -8.42 -11.56
N ALA A 145 -6.26 -8.56 -12.66
CA ALA A 145 -4.84 -8.95 -12.62
C ALA A 145 -3.97 -7.86 -12.00
N ALA A 146 -4.20 -6.59 -12.38
CA ALA A 146 -3.50 -5.45 -11.80
C ALA A 146 -3.80 -5.34 -10.30
N GLN A 147 -5.07 -5.38 -9.91
CA GLN A 147 -5.49 -5.27 -8.51
C GLN A 147 -4.82 -6.33 -7.64
N LYS A 148 -4.74 -7.58 -8.11
CA LYS A 148 -4.04 -8.64 -7.39
C LYS A 148 -2.56 -8.32 -7.12
N GLN A 149 -1.89 -7.70 -8.07
CA GLN A 149 -0.49 -7.28 -7.91
C GLN A 149 -0.37 -6.11 -6.93
N PHE A 150 -1.30 -5.15 -6.99
CA PHE A 150 -1.35 -4.05 -6.03
C PHE A 150 -1.64 -4.52 -4.60
N ASP A 151 -2.56 -5.48 -4.43
CA ASP A 151 -2.86 -6.09 -3.14
C ASP A 151 -1.65 -6.82 -2.56
N THR A 152 -0.88 -7.50 -3.41
CA THR A 152 0.38 -8.15 -3.00
C THR A 152 1.39 -7.12 -2.50
N PHE A 153 1.61 -6.06 -3.28
CA PHE A 153 2.46 -4.93 -2.87
C PHE A 153 2.02 -4.31 -1.53
N GLN A 154 0.72 -4.04 -1.35
CA GLN A 154 0.17 -3.49 -0.11
C GLN A 154 0.37 -4.45 1.07
N SER A 155 0.17 -5.75 0.86
CA SER A 155 0.35 -6.78 1.89
C SER A 155 1.81 -6.95 2.31
N ASP A 156 2.75 -6.83 1.36
CA ASP A 156 4.18 -6.92 1.68
C ASP A 156 4.61 -5.71 2.54
N LEU A 157 4.11 -4.52 2.22
CA LEU A 157 4.32 -3.34 3.06
C LEU A 157 3.65 -3.47 4.43
N GLU A 158 2.49 -4.12 4.54
CA GLU A 158 1.83 -4.31 5.83
C GLU A 158 2.71 -4.96 6.89
N GLY A 159 3.52 -5.96 6.52
CA GLY A 159 4.43 -6.62 7.45
C GLY A 159 5.44 -5.64 8.05
N ILE A 160 6.13 -4.90 7.18
CA ILE A 160 7.19 -3.96 7.56
C ILE A 160 6.68 -2.89 8.55
N TYR A 161 5.49 -2.34 8.31
CA TYR A 161 4.93 -1.29 9.17
C TYR A 161 4.39 -1.84 10.48
N LYS A 162 3.78 -3.03 10.49
CA LYS A 162 3.29 -3.65 11.72
C LYS A 162 4.45 -4.03 12.66
N ASP A 163 5.55 -4.53 12.12
CA ASP A 163 6.74 -4.88 12.90
C ASP A 163 7.38 -3.63 13.54
N ALA A 164 7.32 -2.49 12.85
CA ALA A 164 7.70 -1.19 13.39
C ALA A 164 6.64 -0.54 14.30
N ASP A 165 5.50 -1.21 14.60
CA ASP A 165 4.38 -0.66 15.36
C ASP A 165 3.93 0.70 14.79
N LEU A 166 3.75 0.74 13.47
CA LEU A 166 3.20 1.85 12.70
C LEU A 166 1.86 1.47 12.10
N GLN A 167 1.05 2.50 11.83
CA GLN A 167 -0.13 2.33 10.99
C GLN A 167 0.33 2.05 9.56
N VAL A 168 -0.21 0.99 8.97
CA VAL A 168 0.02 0.66 7.57
C VAL A 168 -0.59 1.76 6.68
N PRO A 169 0.17 2.31 5.74
CA PRO A 169 -0.37 3.27 4.78
C PRO A 169 -1.30 2.56 3.79
N ASN A 170 -2.44 3.20 3.48
CA ASN A 170 -3.20 2.84 2.29
C ASN A 170 -2.48 3.46 1.08
N MET A 171 -1.75 2.64 0.32
CA MET A 171 -0.94 3.13 -0.78
C MET A 171 -1.76 3.66 -1.95
N ALA A 172 -2.98 3.14 -2.16
CA ALA A 172 -3.85 3.66 -3.21
C ALA A 172 -4.23 5.12 -2.94
N THR A 173 -4.52 5.45 -1.67
CA THR A 173 -4.78 6.83 -1.23
C THR A 173 -3.51 7.69 -1.15
N ALA A 174 -2.39 7.11 -0.74
CA ALA A 174 -1.14 7.86 -0.65
C ALA A 174 -0.63 8.29 -2.03
N LEU A 175 -0.78 7.41 -3.03
CA LEU A 175 -0.26 7.63 -4.39
C LEU A 175 -1.20 8.46 -5.27
N SER A 176 -2.51 8.50 -4.98
CA SER A 176 -3.53 9.23 -5.74
C SER A 176 -3.52 10.74 -5.47
#